data_AF-A0A349E331-F1
#
_entry.id   AF-A0A349E331-F1
#
_cell.length_a   1.000
_cell.length_b   1.000
_cell.length_c   1.000
_cell.angle_alpha   90.00
_cell.angle_beta   90.00
_cell.angle_gamma   90.00
#
_symmetry.space_group_name_H-M   'P 1'
#
loop_
_entity.id
_entity.type
_entity.pdbx_description
1 polymer ?
#
loop_
_entity_poly.entity_id
_entity_poly.type
_entity_poly.pdbx_seq_one_letter_code
_entity_poly.pdbx_strand_id
1 'polypeptide(L)'
;MMMKKQWVKSFVSTVCFVLLVSTLCFAQKPQKQPDGSYQFVDKSGKVLKKLGRWKRASGFWYYADNYAIAKGFDGAKYYLTKSGKTYKFALGLQRLTPDKEVLSFSPIFITKAAYKKIFSHPQLKIIIIKRGSCQLDRHDVQTLLNRIHTFKNLEVLDLDMGNLKEIPPKIGQLTQLKYLKLQNQLLERIPTEISHLKKLQALYLSDNQIKYLPNAVGQLTQLKRLDVSKNSLVRISSSVGNLKLLEILDLNCNRTAFASYVDERSQVRHLRLKNHNSSLKVLPKEVLRLSSLKELNLSENKGLKLTNVWGQIQSKLPNCKIQLPHSKNRF
;
A
#
# COMPACT_ATOMS: atom_id res chain seq x y z
N MET A 1 16.61 28.64 -58.66
CA MET A 1 18.00 28.64 -58.16
C MET A 1 18.05 27.77 -56.90
N MET A 2 18.70 26.60 -57.01
CA MET A 2 19.37 25.74 -55.98
C MET A 2 19.10 26.03 -54.48
N MET A 3 18.86 25.09 -53.55
CA MET A 3 19.29 23.69 -53.33
C MET A 3 18.39 23.07 -52.22
N LYS A 4 17.81 21.86 -52.38
CA LYS A 4 18.23 20.55 -51.82
C LYS A 4 18.47 20.43 -50.28
N LYS A 5 17.71 19.50 -49.68
CA LYS A 5 18.06 18.51 -48.63
C LYS A 5 18.23 18.96 -47.17
N GLN A 6 17.19 18.71 -46.34
CA GLN A 6 17.29 17.97 -45.05
C GLN A 6 15.91 17.74 -44.42
N TRP A 7 15.15 16.77 -44.95
CA TRP A 7 13.91 16.28 -44.33
C TRP A 7 13.87 14.76 -44.36
N VAL A 8 14.85 14.13 -43.69
CA VAL A 8 14.78 12.73 -43.25
C VAL A 8 15.61 12.63 -41.97
N LYS A 9 15.03 13.00 -40.82
CA LYS A 9 15.42 12.59 -39.46
C LYS A 9 14.51 13.26 -38.41
N SER A 10 13.26 12.81 -38.32
CA SER A 10 12.54 12.72 -37.03
C SER A 10 11.17 12.02 -37.20
N PHE A 11 11.13 10.88 -37.90
CA PHE A 11 9.93 10.04 -37.99
C PHE A 11 10.01 8.82 -37.04
N VAL A 12 10.80 8.93 -35.98
CA VAL A 12 10.85 7.95 -34.88
C VAL A 12 10.84 8.70 -33.55
N SER A 13 9.65 9.15 -33.13
CA SER A 13 9.44 9.58 -31.74
C SER A 13 7.97 9.49 -31.29
N THR A 14 7.03 9.26 -32.21
CA THR A 14 5.58 9.26 -31.91
C THR A 14 5.06 7.98 -31.21
N VAL A 15 5.93 7.15 -30.61
CA VAL A 15 5.51 5.96 -29.83
C VAL A 15 6.06 5.95 -28.40
N CYS A 16 6.85 6.94 -27.96
CA CYS A 16 7.42 6.93 -26.59
C CYS A 16 6.63 7.69 -25.52
N PHE A 17 5.44 8.24 -25.81
CA PHE A 17 4.73 9.12 -24.87
C PHE A 17 3.58 8.47 -24.07
N VAL A 18 3.72 7.18 -23.72
CA VAL A 18 2.74 6.45 -22.87
C VAL A 18 3.30 6.01 -21.50
N LEU A 19 4.57 6.30 -21.15
CA LEU A 19 5.17 5.80 -19.90
C LEU A 19 5.79 6.87 -18.99
N LEU A 20 5.04 7.93 -18.70
CA LEU A 20 5.33 8.81 -17.54
C LEU A 20 4.29 8.70 -16.43
N VAL A 21 3.59 7.56 -16.36
CA VAL A 21 2.78 7.18 -15.20
C VAL A 21 3.66 6.47 -14.18
N SER A 22 3.67 6.99 -12.94
CA SER A 22 4.18 6.37 -11.70
C SER A 22 5.70 6.31 -11.47
N THR A 23 6.33 7.42 -11.08
CA THR A 23 7.75 7.39 -10.71
C THR A 23 8.07 6.84 -9.32
N LEU A 24 7.11 6.44 -8.47
CA LEU A 24 7.43 6.04 -7.08
C LEU A 24 6.69 4.84 -6.45
N CYS A 25 6.11 3.88 -7.20
CA CYS A 25 5.46 2.71 -6.54
C CYS A 25 5.35 1.36 -7.29
N PHE A 26 6.16 1.07 -8.30
CA PHE A 26 6.14 -0.28 -8.88
C PHE A 26 7.56 -0.84 -8.92
N ALA A 27 7.88 -1.75 -7.99
CA ALA A 27 9.04 -2.61 -8.14
C ALA A 27 8.78 -3.59 -9.29
N GLN A 28 9.82 -4.07 -9.95
CA GLN A 28 9.69 -5.01 -11.07
C GLN A 28 9.65 -6.47 -10.56
N LYS A 29 9.18 -7.42 -11.39
CA LYS A 29 9.14 -8.85 -11.06
C LYS A 29 10.54 -9.29 -10.57
N PRO A 30 10.65 -10.29 -9.67
CA PRO A 30 11.95 -10.90 -9.40
C PRO A 30 12.64 -11.25 -10.70
N GLN A 31 13.80 -10.65 -10.95
CA GLN A 31 14.54 -10.84 -12.20
C GLN A 31 15.49 -12.03 -12.03
N LYS A 32 15.33 -13.04 -12.88
CA LYS A 32 16.24 -14.18 -12.93
C LYS A 32 17.58 -13.73 -13.53
N GLN A 33 18.66 -14.08 -12.88
CA GLN A 33 20.04 -13.84 -13.30
C GLN A 33 20.58 -15.07 -14.07
N PRO A 34 21.65 -14.91 -14.88
CA PRO A 34 22.26 -16.02 -15.62
C PRO A 34 22.70 -17.20 -14.73
N ASP A 35 23.15 -16.91 -13.50
CA ASP A 35 23.57 -17.91 -12.51
C ASP A 35 22.39 -18.65 -11.83
N GLY A 36 21.16 -18.40 -12.28
CA GLY A 36 19.94 -18.98 -11.72
C GLY A 36 19.43 -18.31 -10.43
N SER A 37 20.10 -17.26 -9.95
CA SER A 37 19.62 -16.47 -8.81
C SER A 37 18.50 -15.50 -9.20
N TYR A 38 17.73 -15.03 -8.23
CA TYR A 38 16.71 -14.01 -8.41
C TYR A 38 17.03 -12.76 -7.58
N GLN A 39 16.60 -11.61 -8.05
CA GLN A 39 16.70 -10.36 -7.31
C GLN A 39 15.52 -9.42 -7.58
N PHE A 40 15.15 -8.62 -6.60
CA PHE A 40 14.27 -7.47 -6.80
C PHE A 40 15.08 -6.30 -7.33
N VAL A 41 14.57 -5.66 -8.38
CA VAL A 41 15.11 -4.43 -8.96
C VAL A 41 14.04 -3.35 -8.99
N ASP A 42 14.47 -2.08 -8.93
CA ASP A 42 13.58 -0.96 -9.20
C ASP A 42 13.41 -0.73 -10.71
N LYS A 43 12.66 0.31 -11.08
CA LYS A 43 12.41 0.64 -12.49
C LYS A 43 13.66 1.02 -13.29
N SER A 44 14.72 1.47 -12.62
CA SER A 44 16.01 1.80 -13.24
C SER A 44 16.93 0.58 -13.38
N GLY A 45 16.49 -0.59 -12.92
CA GLY A 45 17.32 -1.80 -12.88
C GLY A 45 18.24 -1.88 -11.66
N LYS A 46 18.18 -0.90 -10.74
CA LYS A 46 19.00 -0.93 -9.53
C LYS A 46 18.53 -2.07 -8.63
N VAL A 47 19.48 -2.88 -8.16
CA VAL A 47 19.22 -4.00 -7.25
C VAL A 47 18.72 -3.48 -5.92
N LEU A 48 17.49 -3.85 -5.58
CA LEU A 48 16.89 -3.59 -4.28
C LEU A 48 17.24 -4.70 -3.28
N LYS A 49 17.21 -5.96 -3.72
CA LYS A 49 17.51 -7.12 -2.86
C LYS A 49 17.82 -8.38 -3.65
N LYS A 50 18.89 -9.09 -3.30
CA LYS A 50 19.17 -10.45 -3.79
C LYS A 50 18.31 -11.47 -3.03
N LEU A 51 17.70 -12.40 -3.77
CA LEU A 51 16.80 -13.45 -3.25
C LEU A 51 17.42 -14.85 -3.25
N GLY A 52 18.59 -15.03 -3.86
CA GLY A 52 19.25 -16.34 -3.97
C GLY A 52 18.72 -17.20 -5.12
N ARG A 53 19.13 -18.47 -5.16
CA ARG A 53 18.81 -19.42 -6.24
C ARG A 53 17.48 -20.12 -6.00
N TRP A 54 16.64 -20.19 -7.03
CA TRP A 54 15.34 -20.82 -6.99
C TRP A 54 15.05 -21.54 -8.30
N LYS A 55 14.30 -22.65 -8.25
CA LYS A 55 13.86 -23.34 -9.49
C LYS A 55 12.97 -22.44 -10.34
N ARG A 56 12.11 -21.68 -9.68
CA ARG A 56 11.29 -20.62 -10.29
C ARG A 56 10.91 -19.61 -9.21
N ALA A 57 10.88 -18.32 -9.54
CA ALA A 57 10.24 -17.31 -8.71
C ALA A 57 9.30 -16.45 -9.57
N SER A 58 8.11 -16.22 -9.07
CA SER A 58 7.10 -15.34 -9.66
C SER A 58 6.70 -14.28 -8.64
N GLY A 59 6.74 -13.02 -9.05
CA GLY A 59 6.21 -11.92 -8.24
C GLY A 59 4.69 -11.97 -8.22
N PHE A 60 4.10 -11.79 -7.04
CA PHE A 60 2.66 -11.56 -6.89
C PHE A 60 2.46 -10.12 -6.39
N TRP A 61 1.59 -9.40 -7.08
CA TRP A 61 1.40 -7.97 -6.89
C TRP A 61 0.16 -7.74 -6.06
N TYR A 62 0.29 -7.31 -4.81
CA TYR A 62 -0.81 -6.67 -4.10
C TYR A 62 -0.22 -5.63 -3.14
N TYR A 63 -0.33 -4.35 -3.53
CA TYR A 63 -0.10 -3.15 -2.73
C TYR A 63 1.18 -3.13 -1.88
N ALA A 64 2.18 -2.41 -2.40
CA ALA A 64 3.37 -1.79 -1.78
C ALA A 64 4.34 -2.61 -0.90
N ASP A 65 3.93 -3.74 -0.35
CA ASP A 65 4.83 -4.75 0.23
C ASP A 65 4.94 -5.91 -0.74
N ASN A 66 5.89 -5.77 -1.66
CA ASN A 66 6.16 -6.76 -2.69
C ASN A 66 6.73 -8.03 -2.06
N TYR A 67 6.18 -9.15 -2.48
CA TYR A 67 6.70 -10.47 -2.17
C TYR A 67 6.77 -11.31 -3.44
N ALA A 68 7.63 -12.32 -3.41
CA ALA A 68 7.68 -13.33 -4.45
C ALA A 68 7.20 -14.66 -3.89
N ILE A 69 6.52 -15.43 -4.73
CA ILE A 69 6.33 -16.86 -4.47
C ILE A 69 7.37 -17.59 -5.30
N ALA A 70 8.21 -18.37 -4.64
CA ALA A 70 9.26 -19.17 -5.26
C ALA A 70 9.02 -20.66 -5.07
N LYS A 71 9.52 -21.46 -6.01
CA LYS A 71 9.62 -22.92 -5.91
C LYS A 71 11.06 -23.28 -5.59
N GLY A 72 11.28 -23.94 -4.46
CA GLY A 72 12.57 -24.46 -4.04
C GLY A 72 13.00 -25.68 -4.85
N PHE A 73 14.26 -26.05 -4.72
CA PHE A 73 14.82 -27.27 -5.33
C PHE A 73 14.27 -28.55 -4.68
N ASP A 74 13.85 -28.45 -3.42
CA ASP A 74 13.06 -29.44 -2.67
C ASP A 74 11.61 -29.62 -3.18
N GLY A 75 11.21 -28.85 -4.20
CA GLY A 75 9.87 -28.86 -4.76
C GLY A 75 8.83 -28.07 -3.96
N ALA A 76 9.17 -27.57 -2.76
CA ALA A 76 8.28 -26.79 -1.91
C ALA A 76 8.10 -25.36 -2.44
N LYS A 77 7.05 -24.68 -1.95
CA LYS A 77 6.81 -23.27 -2.23
C LYS A 77 7.24 -22.39 -1.06
N TYR A 78 7.74 -21.21 -1.39
CA TYR A 78 8.29 -20.25 -0.46
C TYR A 78 7.74 -18.86 -0.71
N TYR A 79 7.46 -18.14 0.36
CA TYR A 79 7.11 -16.72 0.34
C TYR A 79 8.36 -15.90 0.68
N LEU A 80 8.80 -15.08 -0.26
CA LEU A 80 10.00 -14.26 -0.14
C LEU A 80 9.60 -12.81 0.07
N THR A 81 9.93 -12.24 1.24
CA THR A 81 9.66 -10.84 1.52
C THR A 81 10.71 -9.94 0.85
N LYS A 82 10.35 -8.68 0.59
CA LYS A 82 11.33 -7.65 0.20
C LYS A 82 12.45 -7.45 1.24
N SER A 83 12.17 -7.71 2.53
CA SER A 83 13.18 -7.67 3.59
C SER A 83 14.19 -8.83 3.55
N GLY A 84 13.99 -9.82 2.68
CA GLY A 84 14.87 -10.98 2.53
C GLY A 84 14.53 -12.12 3.48
N LYS A 85 13.38 -12.08 4.15
CA LYS A 85 12.88 -13.24 4.90
C LYS A 85 12.23 -14.22 3.93
N THR A 86 12.41 -15.49 4.24
CA THR A 86 11.87 -16.62 3.47
C THR A 86 11.02 -17.45 4.40
N TYR A 87 9.82 -17.79 3.96
CA TYR A 87 8.88 -18.58 4.74
C TYR A 87 8.32 -19.73 3.92
N LYS A 88 8.09 -20.88 4.55
CA LYS A 88 7.42 -21.99 3.89
C LYS A 88 5.95 -21.65 3.62
N PHE A 89 5.52 -21.87 2.38
CA PHE A 89 4.24 -21.38 1.87
C PHE A 89 3.23 -22.51 1.58
N ALA A 90 2.03 -22.37 2.14
CA ALA A 90 0.86 -23.17 1.82
C ALA A 90 -0.07 -22.39 0.88
N LEU A 91 -0.27 -22.93 -0.33
CA LEU A 91 -1.33 -22.48 -1.23
C LEU A 91 -2.56 -23.37 -1.05
N GLY A 92 -3.53 -22.86 -0.29
CA GLY A 92 -4.73 -23.59 0.12
C GLY A 92 -4.54 -24.45 1.38
N LEU A 93 -5.65 -24.72 2.04
CA LEU A 93 -5.72 -25.45 3.31
C LEU A 93 -5.28 -26.91 3.23
N GLN A 94 -5.42 -27.52 2.06
CA GLN A 94 -4.95 -28.87 1.77
C GLN A 94 -3.43 -28.99 1.82
N ARG A 95 -2.69 -27.88 1.66
CA ARG A 95 -1.22 -27.83 1.76
C ARG A 95 -0.72 -27.26 3.08
N LEU A 96 -1.63 -26.95 4.01
CA LEU A 96 -1.29 -26.42 5.32
C LEU A 96 -0.80 -27.56 6.22
N THR A 97 0.50 -27.63 6.42
CA THR A 97 1.21 -28.53 7.36
C THR A 97 1.82 -27.70 8.49
N PRO A 98 2.11 -28.28 9.68
CA PRO A 98 2.53 -27.51 10.86
C PRO A 98 3.79 -26.64 10.68
N ASP A 99 4.66 -26.99 9.72
CA ASP A 99 5.88 -26.26 9.37
C ASP A 99 5.63 -25.05 8.45
N LYS A 100 4.39 -24.81 8.01
CA LYS A 100 4.06 -23.69 7.12
C LYS A 100 3.83 -22.43 7.93
N GLU A 101 4.53 -21.37 7.56
CA GLU A 101 4.40 -20.07 8.23
C GLU A 101 3.50 -19.11 7.43
N VAL A 102 3.23 -19.42 6.17
CA VAL A 102 2.36 -18.63 5.31
C VAL A 102 1.22 -19.47 4.77
N LEU A 103 0.01 -18.96 4.93
CA LEU A 103 -1.18 -19.51 4.33
C LEU A 103 -1.78 -18.47 3.37
N SER A 104 -1.84 -18.82 2.09
CA SER A 104 -2.64 -18.10 1.12
C SER A 104 -3.73 -19.00 0.56
N PHE A 105 -4.96 -18.53 0.57
CA PHE A 105 -6.07 -19.27 0.00
C PHE A 105 -7.14 -18.33 -0.54
N SER A 106 -7.84 -18.79 -1.56
CA SER A 106 -9.10 -18.21 -1.98
C SER A 106 -10.21 -19.06 -1.36
N PRO A 107 -11.16 -18.46 -0.66
CA PRO A 107 -12.28 -19.20 -0.12
C PRO A 107 -13.21 -19.58 -1.27
N ILE A 108 -13.22 -20.87 -1.59
CA ILE A 108 -14.27 -21.46 -2.45
C ILE A 108 -15.36 -22.04 -1.55
N PHE A 109 -14.96 -22.64 -0.42
CA PHE A 109 -15.81 -23.04 0.71
C PHE A 109 -14.91 -23.22 1.95
N ILE A 110 -15.20 -22.56 3.09
CA ILE A 110 -14.48 -22.81 4.34
C ILE A 110 -15.37 -23.65 5.25
N THR A 111 -15.06 -24.93 5.40
CA THR A 111 -15.78 -25.79 6.35
C THR A 111 -15.44 -25.44 7.80
N LYS A 112 -16.30 -25.83 8.75
CA LYS A 112 -15.99 -25.76 10.19
C LYS A 112 -14.66 -26.47 10.53
N ALA A 113 -14.35 -27.57 9.85
CA ALA A 113 -13.08 -28.29 9.98
C ALA A 113 -11.89 -27.47 9.48
N ALA A 114 -12.05 -26.75 8.36
CA ALA A 114 -11.03 -25.82 7.86
C ALA A 114 -10.71 -24.73 8.89
N TYR A 115 -11.73 -24.08 9.48
CA TYR A 115 -11.50 -23.11 10.55
C TYR A 115 -10.71 -23.72 11.72
N LYS A 116 -11.10 -24.92 12.19
CA LYS A 116 -10.38 -25.61 13.26
C LYS A 116 -8.91 -25.79 12.91
N LYS A 117 -8.60 -26.23 11.68
CA LYS A 117 -7.22 -26.42 11.19
C LYS A 117 -6.42 -25.12 11.13
N ILE A 118 -7.04 -24.01 10.68
CA ILE A 118 -6.36 -22.70 10.61
C ILE A 118 -6.06 -22.22 12.03
N PHE A 119 -7.06 -22.19 12.91
CA PHE A 119 -6.91 -21.61 14.26
C PHE A 119 -6.03 -22.43 15.21
N SER A 120 -5.90 -23.74 14.98
CA SER A 120 -4.96 -24.58 15.72
C SER A 120 -3.52 -24.50 15.19
N HIS A 121 -3.25 -23.71 14.15
CA HIS A 121 -1.93 -23.69 13.52
C HIS A 121 -0.91 -22.92 14.37
N PRO A 122 0.23 -23.55 14.77
CA PRO A 122 1.12 -22.98 15.78
C PRO A 122 1.95 -21.78 15.29
N GLN A 123 2.23 -21.70 13.98
CA GLN A 123 3.32 -20.86 13.45
C GLN A 123 2.91 -19.87 12.35
N LEU A 124 1.61 -19.63 12.11
CA LEU A 124 1.23 -18.72 11.02
C LEU A 124 1.71 -17.29 11.30
N LYS A 125 2.57 -16.80 10.41
CA LYS A 125 3.10 -15.43 10.39
C LYS A 125 2.44 -14.59 9.31
N ILE A 126 1.97 -15.20 8.23
CA ILE A 126 1.32 -14.48 7.12
C ILE A 126 0.05 -15.21 6.71
N ILE A 127 -1.07 -14.50 6.75
CA ILE A 127 -2.36 -14.98 6.25
C ILE A 127 -2.80 -14.06 5.11
N ILE A 128 -3.08 -14.68 3.97
CA ILE A 128 -3.51 -14.00 2.75
C ILE A 128 -4.81 -14.66 2.28
N ILE A 129 -5.91 -13.93 2.36
CA ILE A 129 -7.21 -14.36 1.88
C ILE A 129 -7.53 -13.54 0.65
N LYS A 130 -7.52 -14.19 -0.51
CA LYS A 130 -7.83 -13.54 -1.79
C LYS A 130 -9.26 -13.82 -2.18
N ARG A 131 -9.90 -12.86 -2.84
CA ARG A 131 -11.24 -13.02 -3.37
C ARG A 131 -11.27 -14.25 -4.30
N GLY A 132 -12.14 -15.20 -3.98
CA GLY A 132 -12.37 -16.40 -4.78
C GLY A 132 -13.53 -16.22 -5.76
N SER A 133 -13.82 -17.26 -6.54
CA SER A 133 -15.05 -17.36 -7.34
C SER A 133 -16.31 -17.44 -6.46
N CYS A 134 -16.18 -17.92 -5.22
CA CYS A 134 -17.23 -17.89 -4.22
C CYS A 134 -16.98 -16.70 -3.27
N GLN A 135 -18.01 -15.89 -3.05
CA GLN A 135 -17.99 -14.93 -1.95
C GLN A 135 -18.09 -15.71 -0.64
N LEU A 136 -17.16 -15.49 0.29
CA LEU A 136 -17.46 -15.84 1.69
C LEU A 136 -18.71 -15.09 2.09
N ASP A 137 -19.65 -15.78 2.72
CA ASP A 137 -20.73 -15.08 3.35
C ASP A 137 -20.19 -14.19 4.50
N ARG A 138 -21.00 -13.24 4.94
CA ARG A 138 -20.63 -12.31 5.99
C ARG A 138 -20.32 -13.03 7.32
N HIS A 139 -20.98 -14.17 7.58
CA HIS A 139 -20.85 -14.91 8.84
C HIS A 139 -19.49 -15.59 8.96
N ASP A 140 -19.01 -16.18 7.87
CA ASP A 140 -17.69 -16.79 7.76
C ASP A 140 -16.57 -15.78 7.99
N VAL A 141 -16.66 -14.64 7.32
CA VAL A 141 -15.71 -13.54 7.47
C VAL A 141 -15.68 -13.05 8.92
N GLN A 142 -16.85 -12.84 9.51
CA GLN A 142 -16.95 -12.38 10.89
C GLN A 142 -16.40 -13.42 11.88
N THR A 143 -16.67 -14.71 11.64
CA THR A 143 -16.13 -15.82 12.44
C THR A 143 -14.62 -15.84 12.39
N LEU A 144 -14.04 -15.68 11.19
CA LEU A 144 -12.60 -15.58 11.02
C LEU A 144 -12.01 -14.44 11.86
N LEU A 145 -12.57 -13.25 11.70
CA LEU A 145 -12.06 -12.03 12.31
C LEU A 145 -12.26 -12.01 13.83
N ASN A 146 -13.36 -12.57 14.34
CA ASN A 146 -13.61 -12.68 15.78
C ASN A 146 -12.59 -13.56 16.51
N ARG A 147 -11.94 -14.48 15.77
CA ARG A 147 -10.90 -15.36 16.30
C ARG A 147 -9.50 -14.98 15.81
N ILE A 148 -9.34 -13.88 15.08
CA ILE A 148 -8.03 -13.49 14.53
C ILE A 148 -6.95 -13.36 15.62
N HIS A 149 -7.34 -12.93 16.82
CA HIS A 149 -6.47 -12.79 17.98
C HIS A 149 -5.76 -14.08 18.43
N THR A 150 -6.15 -15.26 17.94
CA THR A 150 -5.45 -16.51 18.23
C THR A 150 -4.12 -16.61 17.48
N PHE A 151 -3.93 -15.87 16.38
CA PHE A 151 -2.67 -15.85 15.63
C PHE A 151 -1.62 -14.93 16.28
N LYS A 152 -1.07 -15.35 17.42
CA LYS A 152 -0.14 -14.53 18.23
C LYS A 152 1.14 -14.11 17.49
N ASN A 153 1.54 -14.88 16.49
CA ASN A 153 2.76 -14.65 15.70
C ASN A 153 2.50 -13.94 14.36
N LEU A 154 1.27 -13.49 14.10
CA LEU A 154 0.91 -12.92 12.80
C LEU A 154 1.64 -11.59 12.55
N GLU A 155 2.47 -11.56 11.52
CA GLU A 155 3.19 -10.37 11.03
C GLU A 155 2.45 -9.68 9.87
N VAL A 156 1.72 -10.45 9.05
CA VAL A 156 1.01 -9.95 7.86
C VAL A 156 -0.41 -10.51 7.81
N LEU A 157 -1.38 -9.62 7.69
CA LEU A 157 -2.78 -9.96 7.40
C LEU A 157 -3.22 -9.23 6.13
N ASP A 158 -3.49 -9.97 5.07
CA ASP A 158 -3.98 -9.45 3.79
C ASP A 158 -5.34 -10.09 3.49
N LEU A 159 -6.40 -9.29 3.62
CA LEU A 159 -7.77 -9.72 3.35
C LEU A 159 -8.33 -8.95 2.17
N ASP A 160 -8.71 -9.70 1.14
CA ASP A 160 -9.43 -9.23 -0.02
C ASP A 160 -10.71 -10.06 -0.15
N MET A 161 -11.73 -9.76 0.64
CA MET A 161 -12.98 -10.51 0.70
C MET A 161 -14.11 -9.81 -0.07
N GLY A 162 -14.07 -8.48 -0.12
CA GLY A 162 -14.98 -7.64 -0.92
C GLY A 162 -16.22 -7.18 -0.17
N ASN A 163 -16.39 -7.57 1.10
CA ASN A 163 -17.62 -7.39 1.86
C ASN A 163 -17.43 -7.09 3.35
N LEU A 164 -16.20 -6.85 3.82
CA LEU A 164 -15.96 -6.57 5.23
C LEU A 164 -16.44 -5.16 5.61
N LYS A 165 -17.41 -5.05 6.53
CA LYS A 165 -17.97 -3.77 6.99
C LYS A 165 -17.28 -3.16 8.21
N GLU A 166 -16.64 -4.00 9.01
CA GLU A 166 -16.12 -3.61 10.32
C GLU A 166 -14.90 -4.46 10.70
N ILE A 167 -13.90 -3.82 11.31
CA ILE A 167 -12.75 -4.52 11.88
C ILE A 167 -13.07 -4.76 13.36
N PRO A 168 -13.06 -6.01 13.86
CA PRO A 168 -13.36 -6.23 15.27
C PRO A 168 -12.26 -5.66 16.18
N PRO A 169 -12.60 -5.15 17.37
CA PRO A 169 -11.64 -4.66 18.38
C PRO A 169 -10.48 -5.62 18.67
N LYS A 170 -10.76 -6.94 18.58
CA LYS A 170 -9.77 -8.00 18.78
C LYS A 170 -8.57 -7.93 17.82
N ILE A 171 -8.64 -7.16 16.73
CA ILE A 171 -7.48 -6.89 15.87
C ILE A 171 -6.30 -6.34 16.67
N GLY A 172 -6.55 -5.50 17.70
CA GLY A 172 -5.51 -4.90 18.53
C GLY A 172 -4.69 -5.91 19.34
N GLN A 173 -5.13 -7.16 19.44
CA GLN A 173 -4.39 -8.23 20.11
C GLN A 173 -3.29 -8.86 19.23
N LEU A 174 -3.22 -8.50 17.94
CA LEU A 174 -2.18 -8.95 17.02
C LEU A 174 -0.90 -8.12 17.18
N THR A 175 -0.28 -8.14 18.35
CA THR A 175 0.83 -7.25 18.70
C THR A 175 2.10 -7.44 17.86
N GLN A 176 2.21 -8.54 17.11
CA GLN A 176 3.29 -8.80 16.15
C GLN A 176 3.02 -8.26 14.74
N LEU A 177 1.82 -7.74 14.48
CA LEU A 177 1.40 -7.34 13.15
C LEU A 177 2.21 -6.14 12.65
N LYS A 178 2.79 -6.30 11.46
CA LYS A 178 3.59 -5.27 10.76
C LYS A 178 2.86 -4.75 9.54
N TYR A 179 2.02 -5.57 8.92
CA TYR A 179 1.33 -5.22 7.68
C TYR A 179 -0.13 -5.64 7.78
N LEU A 180 -1.03 -4.66 7.69
CA LEU A 180 -2.47 -4.88 7.65
C LEU A 180 -3.02 -4.34 6.34
N LYS A 181 -3.51 -5.25 5.48
CA LYS A 181 -4.12 -4.92 4.18
C LYS A 181 -5.59 -5.32 4.20
N LEU A 182 -6.46 -4.32 4.16
CA LEU A 182 -7.93 -4.46 4.13
C LEU A 182 -8.52 -3.56 3.04
N GLN A 183 -7.85 -3.51 1.88
CA GLN A 183 -8.35 -2.74 0.74
C GLN A 183 -9.55 -3.43 0.06
N ASN A 184 -10.33 -2.66 -0.71
CA ASN A 184 -11.49 -3.14 -1.45
C ASN A 184 -12.50 -3.85 -0.54
N GLN A 185 -12.80 -3.25 0.62
CA GLN A 185 -13.84 -3.75 1.51
C GLN A 185 -14.98 -2.72 1.60
N LEU A 186 -15.86 -2.87 2.58
CA LEU A 186 -16.97 -1.95 2.86
C LEU A 186 -16.78 -1.27 4.23
N LEU A 187 -15.53 -1.09 4.66
CA LEU A 187 -15.22 -0.57 6.00
C LEU A 187 -15.70 0.87 6.15
N GLU A 188 -16.51 1.12 7.17
CA GLU A 188 -16.97 2.48 7.49
C GLU A 188 -16.14 3.15 8.59
N ARG A 189 -15.50 2.35 9.44
CA ARG A 189 -14.77 2.80 10.64
C ARG A 189 -13.53 1.96 10.91
N ILE A 190 -12.58 2.57 11.62
CA ILE A 190 -11.40 1.90 12.18
C ILE A 190 -11.58 1.85 13.71
N PRO A 191 -11.45 0.69 14.36
CA PRO A 191 -11.55 0.56 15.82
C PRO A 191 -10.39 1.27 16.51
N THR A 192 -10.61 1.77 17.73
CA THR A 192 -9.56 2.47 18.51
C THR A 192 -8.43 1.53 18.93
N GLU A 193 -8.71 0.23 19.04
CA GLU A 193 -7.75 -0.83 19.35
C GLU A 193 -6.69 -1.01 18.26
N ILE A 194 -6.86 -0.41 17.07
CA ILE A 194 -5.78 -0.34 16.08
C ILE A 194 -4.50 0.25 16.69
N SER A 195 -4.64 1.16 17.65
CA SER A 195 -3.52 1.80 18.36
C SER A 195 -2.63 0.81 19.13
N HIS A 196 -3.12 -0.39 19.44
CA HIS A 196 -2.35 -1.43 20.13
C HIS A 196 -1.33 -2.12 19.22
N LEU A 197 -1.43 -1.95 17.90
CA LEU A 197 -0.53 -2.53 16.91
C LEU A 197 0.80 -1.76 16.83
N LYS A 198 1.57 -1.74 17.92
CA LYS A 198 2.80 -0.93 18.05
C LYS A 198 3.91 -1.29 17.06
N LYS A 199 3.85 -2.46 16.42
CA LYS A 199 4.79 -2.90 15.38
C LYS A 199 4.29 -2.63 13.95
N LEU A 200 3.11 -2.04 13.77
CA LEU A 200 2.51 -1.83 12.46
C LEU A 200 3.35 -0.83 11.65
N GLN A 201 3.81 -1.27 10.49
CA GLN A 201 4.66 -0.52 9.56
C GLN A 201 3.87 -0.03 8.35
N ALA A 202 2.87 -0.78 7.91
CA ALA A 202 1.99 -0.34 6.84
C ALA A 202 0.52 -0.72 7.09
N LEU A 203 -0.36 0.25 6.83
CA LEU A 203 -1.81 0.12 6.93
C LEU A 203 -2.43 0.50 5.59
N TYR A 204 -3.08 -0.47 4.93
CA TYR A 204 -3.76 -0.28 3.65
C TYR A 204 -5.26 -0.47 3.81
N LEU A 205 -5.99 0.60 3.58
CA LEU A 205 -7.44 0.73 3.72
C LEU A 205 -8.05 1.37 2.48
N SER A 206 -7.34 1.35 1.35
CA SER A 206 -7.83 1.95 0.11
C SER A 206 -9.12 1.29 -0.38
N ASP A 207 -9.99 2.07 -1.03
CA ASP A 207 -11.24 1.55 -1.62
C ASP A 207 -12.16 0.95 -0.53
N ASN A 208 -12.62 1.83 0.35
CA ASN A 208 -13.51 1.55 1.48
C ASN A 208 -14.50 2.72 1.65
N GLN A 209 -15.30 2.72 2.73
CA GLN A 209 -16.31 3.74 3.01
C GLN A 209 -15.96 4.58 4.26
N ILE A 210 -14.68 4.67 4.60
CA ILE A 210 -14.22 5.31 5.83
C ILE A 210 -14.45 6.83 5.75
N LYS A 211 -15.16 7.37 6.73
CA LYS A 211 -15.46 8.82 6.82
C LYS A 211 -14.48 9.59 7.70
N TYR A 212 -13.88 8.90 8.68
CA TYR A 212 -13.01 9.49 9.70
C TYR A 212 -11.84 8.57 10.04
N LEU A 213 -10.65 9.15 10.23
CA LEU A 213 -9.54 8.47 10.89
C LEU A 213 -9.55 8.77 12.39
N PRO A 214 -9.63 7.77 13.28
CA PRO A 214 -9.64 8.00 14.72
C PRO A 214 -8.26 8.48 15.21
N ASN A 215 -8.24 9.22 16.33
CA ASN A 215 -7.00 9.69 16.97
C ASN A 215 -6.03 8.55 17.31
N ALA A 216 -6.57 7.34 17.51
CA ALA A 216 -5.83 6.10 17.72
C ALA A 216 -4.79 5.80 16.62
N VAL A 217 -5.04 6.21 15.37
CA VAL A 217 -4.09 6.03 14.26
C VAL A 217 -2.77 6.73 14.55
N GLY A 218 -2.80 7.92 15.18
CA GLY A 218 -1.60 8.66 15.56
C GLY A 218 -0.72 7.99 16.61
N GLN A 219 -1.15 6.87 17.21
CA GLN A 219 -0.37 6.10 18.18
C GLN A 219 0.44 4.96 17.55
N LEU A 220 0.36 4.79 16.23
CA LEU A 220 1.08 3.78 15.46
C LEU A 220 2.52 4.25 15.16
N THR A 221 3.35 4.39 16.18
CA THR A 221 4.67 5.06 16.10
C THR A 221 5.66 4.43 15.11
N GLN A 222 5.45 3.17 14.71
CA GLN A 222 6.26 2.45 13.71
C GLN A 222 5.70 2.55 12.28
N LEU A 223 4.59 3.26 12.07
CA LEU A 223 3.91 3.33 10.78
C LEU A 223 4.72 4.15 9.78
N LYS A 224 5.10 3.51 8.68
CA LYS A 224 5.83 4.11 7.55
C LYS A 224 4.92 4.41 6.37
N ARG A 225 3.81 3.69 6.26
CA ARG A 225 2.84 3.89 5.19
C ARG A 225 1.40 3.82 5.68
N LEU A 226 0.63 4.83 5.32
CA LEU A 226 -0.82 4.86 5.49
C LEU A 226 -1.46 5.11 4.13
N ASP A 227 -2.24 4.15 3.66
CA ASP A 227 -3.02 4.26 2.42
C ASP A 227 -4.50 4.21 2.77
N VAL A 228 -5.17 5.34 2.63
CA VAL A 228 -6.62 5.49 2.87
C VAL A 228 -7.28 6.12 1.64
N SER A 229 -6.66 5.94 0.47
CA SER A 229 -7.17 6.44 -0.80
C SER A 229 -8.53 5.85 -1.16
N LYS A 230 -9.31 6.53 -2.01
CA LYS A 230 -10.65 6.08 -2.43
C LYS A 230 -11.56 5.74 -1.24
N ASN A 231 -11.67 6.67 -0.31
CA ASN A 231 -12.59 6.59 0.80
C ASN A 231 -13.53 7.80 0.77
N SER A 232 -14.38 7.93 1.77
CA SER A 232 -15.26 9.10 1.96
C SER A 232 -14.75 10.01 3.08
N LEU A 233 -13.42 10.10 3.26
CA LEU A 233 -12.85 10.87 4.37
C LEU A 233 -13.24 12.34 4.23
N VAL A 234 -13.78 12.91 5.31
CA VAL A 234 -14.14 14.34 5.40
C VAL A 234 -13.08 15.12 6.18
N ARG A 235 -12.42 14.47 7.13
CA ARG A 235 -11.32 15.04 7.93
C ARG A 235 -10.25 13.99 8.20
N ILE A 236 -9.03 14.48 8.37
CA ILE A 236 -7.91 13.72 8.94
C ILE A 236 -7.70 14.24 10.37
N SER A 237 -7.37 13.35 11.30
CA SER A 237 -7.04 13.75 12.67
C SER A 237 -5.63 14.36 12.71
N SER A 238 -5.45 15.44 13.48
CA SER A 238 -4.14 16.05 13.77
C SER A 238 -3.16 15.04 14.40
N SER A 239 -3.66 13.97 15.02
CA SER A 239 -2.84 12.88 15.54
C SER A 239 -1.95 12.21 14.49
N VAL A 240 -2.25 12.31 13.20
CA VAL A 240 -1.36 11.84 12.12
C VAL A 240 0.01 12.54 12.18
N GLY A 241 0.09 13.78 12.68
CA GLY A 241 1.34 14.49 12.95
C GLY A 241 2.25 13.82 13.99
N ASN A 242 1.73 12.90 14.80
CA ASN A 242 2.53 12.11 15.75
C ASN A 242 3.29 10.95 15.07
N LEU A 243 2.98 10.62 13.82
CA LEU A 243 3.59 9.49 13.11
C LEU A 243 4.97 9.86 12.54
N LYS A 244 5.97 9.89 13.41
CA LYS A 244 7.34 10.36 13.10
C LYS A 244 8.06 9.54 12.03
N LEU A 245 7.66 8.29 11.82
CA LEU A 245 8.24 7.41 10.80
C LEU A 245 7.41 7.35 9.52
N LEU A 246 6.29 8.08 9.43
CA LEU A 246 5.41 8.04 8.26
C LEU A 246 6.11 8.63 7.04
N GLU A 247 6.44 7.79 6.07
CA GLU A 247 7.08 8.20 4.83
C GLU A 247 6.03 8.49 3.75
N ILE A 248 5.00 7.65 3.64
CA ILE A 248 4.01 7.72 2.58
C ILE A 248 2.62 7.85 3.19
N LEU A 249 1.92 8.92 2.80
CA LEU A 249 0.50 9.10 3.06
C LEU A 249 -0.25 9.23 1.75
N ASP A 250 -1.12 8.26 1.47
CA ASP A 250 -1.98 8.25 0.29
C ASP A 250 -3.42 8.58 0.68
N LEU A 251 -3.88 9.76 0.25
CA LEU A 251 -5.21 10.29 0.49
C LEU A 251 -6.02 10.45 -0.79
N ASN A 252 -5.49 10.00 -1.94
CA ASN A 252 -6.11 10.19 -3.24
C ASN A 252 -7.61 9.85 -3.24
N CYS A 253 -8.41 10.55 -4.02
CA CYS A 253 -9.84 10.31 -4.20
C CYS A 253 -10.62 10.29 -2.87
N ASN A 254 -10.36 11.27 -1.99
CA ASN A 254 -11.16 11.53 -0.80
C ASN A 254 -11.88 12.88 -0.89
N ARG A 255 -12.65 13.23 0.14
CA ARG A 255 -13.40 14.51 0.25
C ARG A 255 -12.85 15.41 1.35
N THR A 256 -11.58 15.22 1.74
CA THR A 256 -10.97 15.91 2.88
C THR A 256 -10.59 17.34 2.54
N ALA A 257 -10.90 18.27 3.44
CA ALA A 257 -10.35 19.62 3.38
C ALA A 257 -8.87 19.61 3.79
N PHE A 258 -8.02 20.29 3.02
CA PHE A 258 -6.56 20.32 3.24
C PHE A 258 -6.16 20.86 4.62
N ALA A 259 -6.93 21.79 5.19
CA ALA A 259 -6.66 22.36 6.51
C ALA A 259 -6.66 21.33 7.66
N SER A 260 -7.32 20.18 7.47
CA SER A 260 -7.35 19.10 8.48
C SER A 260 -6.04 18.31 8.59
N TYR A 261 -5.06 18.58 7.72
CA TYR A 261 -3.91 17.72 7.50
C TYR A 261 -2.58 18.26 8.05
N VAL A 262 -2.45 19.58 8.17
CA VAL A 262 -1.13 20.17 8.36
C VAL A 262 -0.81 20.35 9.83
N ASP A 263 -0.14 19.34 10.35
CA ASP A 263 0.60 19.41 11.60
C ASP A 263 2.09 19.61 11.26
N GLU A 264 2.70 20.65 11.83
CA GLU A 264 4.14 20.96 11.69
C GLU A 264 5.05 19.84 12.21
N ARG A 265 4.51 18.96 13.05
CA ARG A 265 5.21 17.79 13.59
C ARG A 265 5.33 16.66 12.56
N SER A 266 4.60 16.74 11.45
CA SER A 266 4.55 15.72 10.39
C SER A 266 5.90 15.57 9.71
N GLN A 267 6.31 14.32 9.50
CA GLN A 267 7.57 13.95 8.83
C GLN A 267 7.35 13.27 7.47
N VAL A 268 6.15 13.44 6.91
CA VAL A 268 5.74 12.83 5.64
C VAL A 268 6.68 13.22 4.50
N ARG A 269 7.09 12.23 3.71
CA ARG A 269 7.97 12.43 2.55
C ARG A 269 7.20 12.40 1.24
N HIS A 270 6.17 11.57 1.15
CA HIS A 270 5.35 11.41 -0.05
C HIS A 270 3.89 11.61 0.32
N LEU A 271 3.32 12.72 -0.13
CA LEU A 271 1.92 13.06 0.07
C LEU A 271 1.17 12.97 -1.25
N ARG A 272 0.09 12.20 -1.28
CA ARG A 272 -0.73 12.04 -2.48
C ARG A 272 -2.15 12.51 -2.22
N LEU A 273 -2.58 13.50 -2.98
CA LEU A 273 -3.84 14.24 -2.86
C LEU A 273 -4.51 14.38 -4.24
N LYS A 274 -4.44 13.32 -5.06
CA LYS A 274 -5.03 13.26 -6.40
C LYS A 274 -6.55 13.23 -6.35
N ASN A 275 -7.23 13.94 -7.25
CA ASN A 275 -8.68 13.86 -7.45
C ASN A 275 -9.53 14.17 -6.19
N HIS A 276 -9.16 15.23 -5.46
CA HIS A 276 -9.93 15.82 -4.36
C HIS A 276 -10.92 16.90 -4.83
N ASN A 277 -10.86 17.31 -6.11
CA ASN A 277 -11.75 18.25 -6.82
C ASN A 277 -12.46 19.27 -5.91
N SER A 278 -13.73 19.06 -5.59
CA SER A 278 -14.57 20.01 -4.84
C SER A 278 -14.01 20.39 -3.46
N SER A 279 -13.19 19.54 -2.85
CA SER A 279 -12.57 19.76 -1.53
C SER A 279 -11.18 20.41 -1.58
N LEU A 280 -10.53 20.43 -2.75
CA LEU A 280 -9.19 21.01 -2.96
C LEU A 280 -9.20 21.99 -4.14
N LYS A 281 -9.93 23.10 -3.98
CA LYS A 281 -9.97 24.18 -4.97
C LYS A 281 -8.76 25.10 -4.92
N VAL A 282 -8.09 25.21 -3.76
CA VAL A 282 -6.93 26.05 -3.52
C VAL A 282 -5.90 25.24 -2.75
N LEU A 283 -4.63 25.31 -3.15
CA LEU A 283 -3.54 24.78 -2.33
C LEU A 283 -3.22 25.78 -1.22
N PRO A 284 -3.45 25.45 0.06
CA PRO A 284 -3.36 26.46 1.10
C PRO A 284 -1.92 26.53 1.66
N LYS A 285 -1.58 27.66 2.30
CA LYS A 285 -0.21 27.98 2.74
C LYS A 285 0.37 26.98 3.74
N GLU A 286 -0.50 26.25 4.42
CA GLU A 286 -0.15 25.23 5.39
C GLU A 286 0.72 24.12 4.76
N VAL A 287 0.64 23.87 3.45
CA VAL A 287 1.55 22.93 2.76
C VAL A 287 3.02 23.23 3.02
N LEU A 288 3.38 24.50 3.25
CA LEU A 288 4.74 24.96 3.52
C LEU A 288 5.28 24.49 4.88
N ARG A 289 4.41 24.05 5.79
CA ARG A 289 4.82 23.49 7.09
C ARG A 289 5.34 22.05 6.99
N LEU A 290 5.14 21.38 5.85
CA LEU A 290 5.57 20.00 5.61
C LEU A 290 7.02 19.97 5.09
N SER A 291 7.96 20.40 5.93
CA SER A 291 9.37 20.59 5.53
C SER A 291 10.09 19.32 5.06
N SER A 292 9.63 18.14 5.48
CA SER A 292 10.20 16.84 5.10
C SER A 292 9.71 16.30 3.74
N LEU A 293 8.85 17.04 3.04
CA LEU A 293 8.20 16.59 1.82
C LEU A 293 9.19 16.49 0.65
N LYS A 294 9.22 15.31 0.02
CA LYS A 294 10.01 15.01 -1.18
C LYS A 294 9.14 14.87 -2.42
N GLU A 295 7.90 14.45 -2.26
CA GLU A 295 6.94 14.36 -3.35
C GLU A 295 5.55 14.80 -2.89
N LEU A 296 4.95 15.69 -3.67
CA LEU A 296 3.57 16.13 -3.52
C LEU A 296 2.80 15.84 -4.82
N ASN A 297 1.85 14.91 -4.76
CA ASN A 297 1.01 14.61 -5.91
C ASN A 297 -0.35 15.29 -5.80
N LEU A 298 -0.56 16.32 -6.61
CA LEU A 298 -1.80 17.10 -6.75
C LEU A 298 -2.47 16.87 -8.12
N SER A 299 -2.05 15.84 -8.87
CA SER A 299 -2.62 15.55 -10.18
C SER A 299 -4.13 15.32 -10.12
N GLU A 300 -4.82 15.52 -11.25
CA GLU A 300 -6.27 15.30 -11.38
C GLU A 300 -7.16 16.09 -10.40
N ASN A 301 -6.66 17.15 -9.75
CA ASN A 301 -7.49 18.14 -9.07
C ASN A 301 -7.96 19.20 -10.06
N LYS A 302 -9.12 18.98 -10.70
CA LYS A 302 -9.68 19.93 -11.66
C LYS A 302 -9.99 21.26 -10.98
N GLY A 303 -9.54 22.36 -11.56
CA GLY A 303 -9.80 23.71 -11.04
C GLY A 303 -8.93 24.14 -9.85
N LEU A 304 -7.94 23.34 -9.42
CA LEU A 304 -7.02 23.70 -8.35
C LEU A 304 -6.28 25.01 -8.68
N LYS A 305 -6.51 26.06 -7.90
CA LYS A 305 -5.78 27.32 -7.96
C LYS A 305 -4.52 27.24 -7.11
N LEU A 306 -3.38 27.52 -7.75
CA LEU A 306 -2.11 27.76 -7.08
C LEU A 306 -2.14 29.26 -6.75
N THR A 307 -2.32 29.61 -5.48
CA THR A 307 -2.30 31.00 -5.00
C THR A 307 -0.85 31.51 -4.93
N ASN A 308 -0.65 32.66 -4.29
CA ASN A 308 0.64 33.24 -3.91
C ASN A 308 1.59 32.28 -3.14
N VAL A 309 1.10 31.12 -2.70
CA VAL A 309 1.90 30.05 -2.08
C VAL A 309 2.90 29.44 -3.06
N TRP A 310 2.63 29.45 -4.38
CA TRP A 310 3.52 28.81 -5.37
C TRP A 310 4.95 29.35 -5.36
N GLY A 311 5.13 30.67 -5.29
CA GLY A 311 6.46 31.29 -5.19
C GLY A 311 7.19 30.92 -3.90
N GLN A 312 6.46 30.67 -2.81
CA GLN A 312 7.04 30.25 -1.53
C GLN A 312 7.37 28.75 -1.50
N ILE A 313 6.67 27.93 -2.28
CA ILE A 313 6.94 26.49 -2.37
C ILE A 313 8.34 26.25 -2.91
N GLN A 314 8.77 26.99 -3.93
CA GLN A 314 10.11 26.84 -4.50
C GLN A 314 11.23 27.14 -3.49
N SER A 315 11.02 28.11 -2.58
CA SER A 315 12.02 28.46 -1.56
C SER A 315 11.94 27.58 -0.30
N LYS A 316 10.73 27.20 0.15
CA LYS A 316 10.52 26.41 1.37
C LYS A 316 10.58 24.90 1.16
N LEU A 317 10.31 24.43 -0.05
CA LEU A 317 10.34 23.01 -0.43
C LEU A 317 11.17 22.80 -1.72
N PRO A 318 12.44 23.25 -1.76
CA PRO A 318 13.22 23.33 -3.00
C PRO A 318 13.48 21.97 -3.65
N ASN A 319 13.48 20.88 -2.88
CA ASN A 319 13.72 19.52 -3.36
C ASN A 319 12.42 18.69 -3.49
N CYS A 320 11.26 19.29 -3.30
CA CYS A 320 9.99 18.59 -3.39
C CYS A 320 9.54 18.49 -4.84
N LYS A 321 9.40 17.26 -5.35
CA LYS A 321 8.78 17.02 -6.65
C LYS A 321 7.27 17.20 -6.56
N ILE A 322 6.74 18.19 -7.28
CA ILE A 322 5.30 18.48 -7.28
C ILE A 322 4.69 18.07 -8.61
N GLN A 323 3.67 17.22 -8.56
CA GLN A 323 2.88 16.81 -9.72
C GLN A 323 1.58 17.62 -9.73
N LEU A 324 1.42 18.49 -10.72
CA LEU A 324 0.25 19.35 -10.88
C LEU A 324 -0.83 18.71 -11.79
N PRO A 325 -2.08 19.21 -11.78
CA PRO A 325 -3.08 18.86 -12.78
C PRO A 325 -2.63 19.24 -14.20
N HIS A 326 -2.89 18.36 -15.18
CA HIS A 326 -2.47 18.53 -16.58
C HIS A 326 -2.91 19.85 -17.25
N SER A 327 -3.97 20.51 -16.74
CA SER A 327 -4.48 21.76 -17.30
C SER A 327 -3.69 23.02 -16.91
N LYS A 328 -2.60 22.90 -16.15
CA LYS A 328 -1.83 24.07 -15.64
C LYS A 328 -0.34 24.10 -16.01
N ASN A 329 0.09 23.33 -17.00
CA ASN A 329 1.43 23.52 -17.61
C ASN A 329 1.50 24.74 -18.56
N ARG A 330 0.53 25.65 -18.53
CA ARG A 330 0.63 26.97 -19.15
C ARG A 330 0.76 27.97 -18.01
N PHE A 331 2.01 28.28 -17.67
CA PHE A 331 2.34 29.47 -16.88
C PHE A 331 2.24 30.70 -17.78
#